data_AF-F5SZA1-F1
#
_entry.id   AF-F5SZA1-F1
#
_cell.length_a   1.000
_cell.length_b   1.000
_cell.length_c   1.000
_cell.angle_alpha   90.00
_cell.angle_beta   90.00
_cell.angle_gamma   90.00
#
_symmetry.space_group_name_H-M   'P 1'
#
loop_
_entity.id
_entity.type
_entity.pdbx_description
1 polymer ?
#
loop_
_entity_poly.entity_id
_entity_poly.type
_entity_poly.pdbx_seq_one_letter_code
_entity_poly.pdbx_strand_id
1 'polypeptide(L)' 'MPWQKDQVWKPFCSERCKLIDLGEWASEGHRIPGPPVHSPLDDNDESDYH' A
#
# COMPACT_ATOMS: atom_id res chain seq x y z
N MET A 1 -7.48 -23.18 -6.52
CA MET A 1 -6.94 -24.21 -5.61
C MET A 1 -7.80 -24.27 -4.36
N PRO A 2 -8.22 -25.46 -3.89
CA PRO A 2 -8.99 -25.58 -2.66
C PRO A 2 -8.16 -25.19 -1.43
N TRP A 3 -8.81 -24.63 -0.40
CA TRP A 3 -8.15 -24.18 0.83
C TRP A 3 -7.71 -25.39 1.66
N GLN A 4 -6.41 -25.69 1.67
CA GLN A 4 -5.82 -26.85 2.34
C GLN A 4 -4.80 -26.38 3.37
N LYS A 5 -4.81 -26.92 4.60
CA LYS A 5 -4.04 -26.41 5.75
C LYS A 5 -2.54 -26.26 5.47
N ASP A 6 -1.97 -27.21 4.75
CA ASP A 6 -0.56 -27.39 4.41
C ASP A 6 -0.09 -26.63 3.15
N GLN A 7 -0.95 -25.85 2.50
CA GLN A 7 -0.57 -25.11 1.29
C GLN A 7 0.42 -23.98 1.62
N VAL A 8 1.65 -24.14 1.11
CA VAL A 8 2.80 -23.27 1.37
C VAL A 8 2.59 -21.83 0.87
N TRP A 9 1.83 -21.68 -0.21
CA TRP A 9 1.68 -20.38 -0.88
C TRP A 9 0.51 -19.54 -0.38
N LYS A 10 -0.31 -20.04 0.55
CA LYS A 10 -1.44 -19.28 1.08
C LYS A 10 -0.98 -17.94 1.66
N PRO A 11 -1.72 -16.84 1.43
CA PRO A 11 -3.06 -16.76 0.82
C PRO A 11 -3.07 -16.84 -0.72
N PHE A 12 -1.92 -16.95 -1.38
CA PHE A 12 -1.79 -16.94 -2.83
C PHE A 12 -1.89 -18.33 -3.47
N CYS A 13 -2.11 -18.32 -4.79
CA CYS A 13 -2.20 -19.52 -5.61
C CYS A 13 -0.85 -20.22 -5.85
N SER A 14 0.24 -19.44 -5.81
CA SER A 14 1.60 -19.81 -6.18
C SER A 14 2.57 -18.72 -5.76
N GLU A 15 3.88 -18.98 -5.85
CA GLU A 15 4.92 -17.97 -5.68
C GLU A 15 4.77 -16.80 -6.66
N ARG A 16 4.42 -17.08 -7.92
CA ARG A 16 4.19 -16.04 -8.94
C ARG A 16 3.05 -15.10 -8.53
N CYS A 17 1.94 -15.64 -8.04
CA CYS A 17 0.81 -14.84 -7.54
C CYS A 17 1.27 -13.89 -6.40
N LYS A 18 2.10 -14.38 -5.47
CA LYS A 18 2.66 -13.58 -4.37
C LYS A 18 3.56 -12.45 -4.87
N LEU A 19 4.44 -12.73 -5.83
CA LEU A 19 5.38 -11.72 -6.36
C LEU A 19 4.68 -10.62 -7.16
N ILE A 20 3.61 -10.97 -7.89
CA ILE A 20 2.80 -9.98 -8.62
C ILE A 20 2.12 -9.02 -7.63
N ASP A 21 1.44 -9.56 -6.61
CA ASP A 21 0.79 -8.74 -5.58
C ASP A 21 1.80 -7.78 -4.91
N LEU A 22 2.97 -8.30 -4.52
CA LEU A 22 4.05 -7.47 -3.98
C LEU A 22 4.49 -6.37 -4.96
N GLY A 23 4.59 -6.68 -6.25
CA GLY A 23 4.96 -5.72 -7.29
C GLY A 23 3.92 -4.60 -7.46
N GLU A 24 2.63 -4.93 -7.42
CA GLU A 24 1.53 -3.95 -7.49
C GLU A 24 1.54 -3.00 -6.28
N TRP A 25 1.80 -3.51 -5.08
CA TRP A 25 1.99 -2.67 -3.89
C TRP A 25 3.21 -1.76 -4.01
N ALA A 26 4.35 -2.30 -4.44
CA ALA A 26 5.59 -1.54 -4.59
C ALA A 26 5.49 -0.46 -5.69
N SER A 27 4.67 -0.69 -6.71
CA SER A 27 4.44 0.24 -7.82
C SER A 27 3.28 1.21 -7.56
N GLU A 28 2.77 1.26 -6.33
CA GLU A 28 1.62 2.09 -5.91
C GLU A 28 0.31 1.82 -6.68
N GLY A 29 0.21 0.65 -7.36
CA GLY A 29 -1.03 0.18 -8.00
C GLY A 29 -2.13 -0.15 -6.99
N HIS A 30 -1.73 -0.52 -5.77
CA HIS A 30 -2.62 -0.64 -4.61
C HIS A 30 -2.42 0.52 -3.64
N ARG A 31 -3.46 1.35 -3.51
CA ARG A 31 -3.50 2.47 -2.57
C ARG A 31 -4.89 2.62 -1.97
N ILE A 32 -4.93 2.99 -0.69
CA ILE A 32 -6.17 3.33 -0.01
C ILE A 32 -6.37 4.84 -0.20
N PRO A 33 -7.51 5.29 -0.77
CA PRO A 33 -7.77 6.71 -0.88
C PRO A 33 -7.91 7.33 0.51
N GLY A 34 -7.27 8.48 0.71
CA GLY A 34 -7.31 9.24 1.96
C GLY A 34 -7.20 10.73 1.67
N PRO A 35 -7.45 11.60 2.68
CA PRO A 35 -7.17 13.01 2.56
C PRO A 35 -5.67 13.23 2.23
N PRO A 36 -5.32 14.38 1.62
CA PRO A 36 -3.92 14.73 1.41
C PRO A 36 -3.14 14.59 2.71
N VAL A 37 -1.95 13.99 2.64
CA VAL A 37 -1.04 13.96 3.78
C VAL A 37 -0.48 15.37 3.91
N HIS A 38 -0.82 16.07 4.99
CA HIS A 38 -0.14 17.31 5.36
C HIS A 38 1.32 16.97 5.65
N SER A 39 2.24 17.57 4.90
CA SER A 39 3.65 17.40 5.15
C SER A 39 4.01 18.17 6.44
N PRO A 40 4.91 17.65 7.30
CA PRO A 40 5.41 18.40 8.45
C PRO A 40 6.16 19.70 8.08
N LEU A 41 6.37 19.95 6.78
CA LEU A 41 6.98 21.17 6.25
C LEU A 41 5.93 22.16 5.73
N ASP A 42 4.65 21.79 5.72
CA ASP A 42 3.54 22.65 5.26
C ASP A 42 3.17 23.72 6.31
N ASP A 43 3.79 23.71 7.50
CA ASP A 43 3.55 24.67 8.59
C ASP A 43 4.37 26.00 8.47
N ASN A 44 4.97 26.30 7.31
CA ASN A 44 5.63 27.59 7.05
C ASN A 44 4.76 28.56 6.22
N ASP A 45 3.50 28.77 6.63
CA ASP A 45 2.78 30.01 6.28
C ASP A 45 2.80 30.96 7.48
N GLU A 46 3.98 31.54 7.71
CA GLU A 46 4.12 32.78 8.47
C GLU A 46 3.68 33.94 7.55
N SER A 47 2.36 34.10 7.38
CA SER A 47 1.82 35.39 6.97
C SER A 47 0.36 35.56 7.42
N ASP A 48 0.11 36.69 8.09
CA ASP A 48 -1.20 37.27 8.37
C ASP A 48 -1.86 36.95 9.73
N TYR A 49 -1.25 37.47 10.80
CA TYR A 49 -2.03 38.10 11.87
C TYR A 49 -1.36 39.42 12.24
N HIS A 50 -1.84 40.51 11.63
CA HIS A 50 -1.81 41.83 12.24
C HIS A 50 -3.01 41.96 13.20
#